data_AF-A0A353U2E8-F1
#
_entry.id   AF-A0A353U2E8-F1
#
_cell.length_a   1.000
_cell.length_b   1.000
_cell.length_c   1.000
_cell.angle_alpha   90.00
_cell.angle_beta   90.00
_cell.angle_gamma   90.00
#
_symmetry.space_group_name_H-M   'P 1'
#
loop_
_entity.id
_entity.type
_entity.pdbx_description
1 polymer ?
#
loop_
_entity_poly.entity_id
_entity_poly.type
_entity_poly.pdbx_seq_one_letter_code
_entity_poly.pdbx_strand_id
1 'polypeptide(L)'
;MNPSHKKIITKLARTKQINKFRGAIVCMLPFSLLIDNGLLIARASQLTFIKMRNILLIIACTLLFLFGCKKDKHPVPNRRFNVTIDLMLPDYHVNPFIITRSSLGEMVGVSGVIVYRGGDGNYYAFERYCPHDQEFSCLVSPDPEATVASCSCCGSRFLIASPDGDVLEGPSKYFLKRYNTSVSSNGTYLTIYN
;
A
#
# COMPACT_ATOMS: atom_id res chain seq x y z
N MET A 1 -36.77 91.27 39.75
CA MET A 1 -37.84 90.59 38.98
C MET A 1 -38.01 89.17 39.52
N ASN A 2 -39.20 88.87 40.06
CA ASN A 2 -39.72 87.57 40.51
C ASN A 2 -40.79 87.13 39.45
N PRO A 3 -41.48 85.96 39.43
CA PRO A 3 -41.37 84.65 40.11
C PRO A 3 -41.52 83.42 39.15
N SER A 4 -41.71 82.22 39.74
CA SER A 4 -42.51 81.06 39.27
C SER A 4 -41.73 79.83 38.76
N HIS A 5 -41.74 78.68 39.46
CA HIS A 5 -42.76 77.60 39.56
C HIS A 5 -42.75 76.55 38.43
N LYS A 6 -42.41 75.28 38.78
CA LYS A 6 -43.00 73.98 38.34
C LYS A 6 -41.96 72.85 38.58
N LYS A 7 -42.06 72.02 39.63
CA LYS A 7 -42.80 70.74 39.76
C LYS A 7 -42.68 69.81 38.55
N ILE A 8 -42.20 68.56 38.77
CA ILE A 8 -42.76 67.24 38.36
C ILE A 8 -41.64 66.15 38.40
N ILE A 9 -41.53 65.27 39.41
CA ILE A 9 -42.06 63.87 39.57
C ILE A 9 -40.95 62.79 39.44
N THR A 10 -40.74 62.06 40.57
CA THR A 10 -40.34 60.62 40.72
C THR A 10 -38.93 60.16 40.30
N LYS A 11 -38.26 59.14 40.86
CA LYS A 11 -38.09 58.43 42.16
C LYS A 11 -37.08 57.28 41.82
N LEU A 12 -36.42 56.73 42.84
CA LEU A 12 -35.69 55.44 42.88
C LEU A 12 -34.18 55.56 42.62
N ALA A 13 -33.37 55.64 43.69
CA ALA A 13 -32.81 54.52 44.47
C ALA A 13 -31.54 53.96 43.78
N ARG A 14 -30.40 53.70 44.44
CA ARG A 14 -30.20 53.22 45.80
C ARG A 14 -28.69 53.31 46.14
N THR A 15 -28.39 53.70 47.40
CA THR A 15 -27.27 53.23 48.28
C THR A 15 -25.80 53.43 47.86
N LYS A 16 -25.02 54.33 48.51
CA LYS A 16 -24.35 54.21 49.85
C LYS A 16 -23.36 53.03 49.91
N GLN A 17 -22.12 53.09 50.42
CA GLN A 17 -21.43 53.98 51.37
C GLN A 17 -19.90 53.61 51.37
N ILE A 18 -18.92 54.54 51.45
CA ILE A 18 -18.21 55.07 52.68
C ILE A 18 -17.32 54.01 53.38
N ASN A 19 -16.09 54.20 53.88
CA ASN A 19 -15.08 55.28 54.00
C ASN A 19 -13.76 54.59 54.48
N LYS A 20 -12.57 54.96 53.99
CA LYS A 20 -11.52 55.79 54.64
C LYS A 20 -11.00 55.29 56.02
N PHE A 21 -9.70 54.97 56.13
CA PHE A 21 -8.72 55.68 57.00
C PHE A 21 -7.26 55.21 56.79
N ARG A 22 -6.32 56.12 57.08
CA ARG A 22 -4.85 56.13 56.80
C ARG A 22 -4.04 55.57 57.98
N GLY A 23 -2.79 55.14 57.72
CA GLY A 23 -1.71 55.12 58.73
C GLY A 23 -0.58 54.14 58.43
N ALA A 24 0.65 54.63 58.32
CA ALA A 24 1.86 53.94 57.87
C ALA A 24 2.47 52.95 58.88
N ILE A 25 3.23 51.94 58.40
CA ILE A 25 4.48 51.42 58.98
C ILE A 25 5.21 50.62 57.89
N VAL A 26 6.51 50.86 57.80
CA VAL A 26 7.48 50.33 56.83
C VAL A 26 8.13 49.05 57.39
N CYS A 27 8.65 48.22 56.48
CA CYS A 27 9.60 47.11 56.64
C CYS A 27 9.05 45.67 56.77
N MET A 28 9.68 44.82 55.95
CA MET A 28 9.72 43.36 55.95
C MET A 28 8.50 42.62 55.38
N LEU A 29 8.51 42.41 54.06
CA LEU A 29 8.10 41.12 53.52
C LEU A 29 9.20 40.59 52.58
N PRO A 30 9.49 39.28 52.66
CA PRO A 30 10.62 38.68 52.01
C PRO A 30 10.38 38.50 50.51
N PHE A 31 11.51 38.32 49.86
CA PHE A 31 11.80 37.83 48.51
C PHE A 31 11.02 36.55 48.08
N SER A 32 9.71 36.44 48.27
CA SER A 32 8.94 35.21 47.98
C SER A 32 7.90 35.32 46.86
N LEU A 33 7.68 36.49 46.25
CA LEU A 33 6.65 36.66 45.19
C LEU A 33 7.19 36.73 43.75
N LEU A 34 8.50 36.61 43.55
CA LEU A 34 9.12 36.66 42.20
C LEU A 34 9.48 35.28 41.63
N ILE A 35 9.33 34.19 42.39
CA ILE A 35 9.65 32.82 41.94
C ILE A 35 8.39 32.08 41.43
N ASP A 36 7.18 32.46 41.89
CA ASP A 36 5.96 31.73 41.53
C ASP A 36 5.49 32.00 40.09
N ASN A 37 5.70 33.20 39.56
CA ASN A 37 5.27 33.54 38.19
C ASN A 37 6.22 32.97 37.11
N GLY A 38 7.53 32.89 37.37
CA GLY A 38 8.49 32.29 36.44
C GLY A 38 8.32 30.77 36.31
N LEU A 39 8.05 30.08 37.41
CA LEU A 39 7.82 28.63 37.42
C LEU A 39 6.49 28.24 36.76
N LEU A 40 5.42 29.04 36.94
CA LEU A 40 4.13 28.80 36.29
C LEU A 40 4.17 29.10 34.77
N ILE A 41 4.87 30.15 34.33
CA ILE A 41 5.06 30.45 32.90
C ILE A 41 5.98 29.40 32.25
N ALA A 42 7.02 28.93 32.95
CA ALA A 42 7.84 27.81 32.50
C ALA A 42 7.03 26.50 32.43
N ARG A 43 6.17 26.19 33.41
CA ARG A 43 5.31 25.00 33.38
C ARG A 43 4.22 25.07 32.31
N ALA A 44 3.64 26.24 32.06
CA ALA A 44 2.66 26.46 30.98
C ALA A 44 3.31 26.41 29.58
N SER A 45 4.52 26.93 29.42
CA SER A 45 5.30 26.82 28.17
C SER A 45 5.81 25.40 27.93
N GLN A 46 6.22 24.66 28.96
CA GLN A 46 6.60 23.24 28.88
C GLN A 46 5.38 22.34 28.57
N LEU A 47 4.21 22.60 29.19
CA LEU A 47 2.98 21.86 28.90
C LEU A 47 2.48 22.10 27.47
N THR A 48 2.55 23.35 26.98
CA THR A 48 2.18 23.68 25.59
C THR A 48 3.16 23.05 24.60
N PHE A 49 4.46 22.99 24.90
CA PHE A 49 5.46 22.31 24.06
C PHE A 49 5.24 20.79 23.98
N ILE A 50 4.95 20.12 25.10
CA ILE A 50 4.68 18.67 25.14
C ILE A 50 3.38 18.35 24.39
N LYS A 51 2.34 19.19 24.56
CA LYS A 51 1.05 19.02 23.87
C LYS A 51 1.16 19.26 22.37
N MET A 52 1.94 20.26 21.93
CA MET A 52 2.25 20.50 20.52
C MET A 52 3.10 19.39 19.90
N ARG A 53 4.08 18.84 20.63
CA ARG A 53 4.88 17.68 20.18
C ARG A 53 4.01 16.44 19.97
N ASN A 54 3.10 16.17 20.90
CA ASN A 54 2.18 15.02 20.78
C ASN A 54 1.17 15.22 19.64
N ILE A 55 0.69 16.44 19.41
CA ILE A 55 -0.15 16.75 18.25
C ILE A 55 0.62 16.58 16.93
N LEU A 56 1.87 17.04 16.87
CA LEU A 56 2.73 16.84 15.69
C LEU A 56 2.96 15.35 15.40
N LEU A 57 3.19 14.54 16.44
CA LEU A 57 3.35 13.09 16.30
C LEU A 57 2.07 12.42 15.83
N ILE A 58 0.89 12.86 16.29
CA ILE A 58 -0.40 12.34 15.83
C ILE A 58 -0.64 12.71 14.37
N ILE A 59 -0.35 13.95 13.96
CA ILE A 59 -0.49 14.42 12.56
C ILE A 59 0.48 13.68 11.63
N ALA A 60 1.73 13.49 12.06
CA ALA A 60 2.71 12.70 11.31
C ALA A 60 2.28 11.23 11.18
N CYS A 61 1.71 10.65 12.23
CA CYS A 61 1.21 9.28 12.22
C CYS A 61 -0.03 9.14 11.31
N THR A 62 -0.96 10.10 11.30
CA THR A 62 -2.12 10.08 10.39
C THR A 62 -1.74 10.30 8.93
N LEU A 63 -0.72 11.11 8.64
CA LEU A 63 -0.19 11.28 7.28
C LEU A 63 0.42 9.98 6.71
N LEU A 64 1.00 9.11 7.57
CA LEU A 64 1.54 7.81 7.16
C LEU A 64 0.45 6.82 6.73
N PHE A 65 -0.79 6.95 7.23
CA PHE A 65 -1.91 6.06 6.84
C PHE A 65 -2.56 6.43 5.50
N LEU A 66 -2.29 7.62 4.96
CA LEU A 66 -2.91 8.08 3.70
C LEU A 66 -2.19 7.57 2.44
N PHE A 67 -0.94 7.11 2.56
CA PHE A 67 -0.19 6.48 1.46
C PHE A 67 -0.35 4.96 1.49
N GLY A 68 -1.59 4.48 1.30
CA GLY A 68 -1.85 3.07 1.07
C GLY A 68 -1.33 2.65 -0.32
N CYS A 69 -0.30 1.81 -0.35
CA CYS A 69 0.18 1.21 -1.60
C CYS A 69 -0.89 0.28 -2.18
N LYS A 70 -1.49 0.65 -3.31
CA LYS A 70 -2.39 -0.25 -4.05
C LYS A 70 -1.50 -1.27 -4.76
N LYS A 71 -1.65 -2.56 -4.41
CA LYS A 71 -1.00 -3.63 -5.17
C LYS A 71 -1.72 -3.78 -6.50
N ASP A 72 -1.01 -3.50 -7.58
CA ASP A 72 -1.52 -3.76 -8.92
C ASP A 72 -1.75 -5.27 -9.08
N LYS A 73 -2.97 -5.63 -9.42
CA LYS A 73 -3.30 -7.03 -9.74
C LYS A 73 -2.72 -7.34 -11.11
N HIS A 74 -2.20 -8.55 -11.25
CA HIS A 74 -1.77 -9.05 -12.54
C HIS A 74 -2.97 -9.07 -13.52
N PRO A 75 -2.84 -8.55 -14.76
CA PRO A 75 -3.97 -8.40 -15.69
C PRO A 75 -4.55 -9.74 -16.15
N VAL A 76 -3.70 -10.77 -16.23
CA VAL A 76 -4.09 -12.13 -16.60
C VAL A 76 -5.05 -12.73 -15.55
N PRO A 77 -6.28 -13.13 -15.95
CA PRO A 77 -7.28 -13.69 -15.03
C PRO A 77 -6.80 -14.92 -14.25
N ASN A 78 -7.31 -15.09 -13.02
CA ASN A 78 -7.09 -16.32 -12.24
C ASN A 78 -8.04 -17.41 -12.72
N ARG A 79 -7.48 -18.53 -13.20
CA ARG A 79 -8.21 -19.76 -13.50
C ARG A 79 -7.67 -20.87 -12.62
N ARG A 80 -8.56 -21.60 -11.95
CA ARG A 80 -8.17 -22.78 -11.17
C ARG A 80 -7.95 -23.95 -12.11
N PHE A 81 -6.81 -24.62 -11.99
CA PHE A 81 -6.53 -25.88 -12.67
C PHE A 81 -5.48 -26.66 -11.88
N ASN A 82 -5.41 -27.96 -12.12
CA ASN A 82 -4.35 -28.83 -11.63
C ASN A 82 -4.12 -29.90 -12.69
N VAL A 83 -2.92 -29.95 -13.26
CA VAL A 83 -2.55 -30.93 -14.27
C VAL A 83 -1.28 -31.64 -13.83
N THR A 84 -1.25 -32.96 -13.99
CA THR A 84 -0.06 -33.79 -13.82
C THR A 84 0.33 -34.35 -15.17
N ILE A 85 1.60 -34.20 -15.53
CA ILE A 85 2.19 -34.75 -16.75
C ILE A 85 3.23 -35.81 -16.41
N ASP A 86 3.34 -36.83 -17.24
CA ASP A 86 4.42 -37.81 -17.20
C ASP A 86 5.58 -37.31 -18.07
N LEU A 87 6.67 -36.88 -17.44
CA LEU A 87 7.86 -36.33 -18.09
C LEU A 87 8.62 -37.37 -18.93
N MET A 88 8.27 -38.66 -18.85
CA MET A 88 8.86 -39.72 -19.67
C MET A 88 8.23 -39.83 -21.06
N LEU A 89 7.13 -39.10 -21.30
CA LEU A 89 6.51 -39.06 -22.62
C LEU A 89 7.34 -38.18 -23.58
N PRO A 90 7.53 -38.62 -24.84
CA PRO A 90 8.37 -37.90 -25.82
C PRO A 90 7.98 -36.42 -26.03
N ASP A 91 6.69 -36.10 -25.92
CA ASP A 91 6.16 -34.75 -26.10
C ASP A 91 6.76 -33.72 -25.13
N TYR A 92 7.29 -34.17 -23.98
CA TYR A 92 7.86 -33.31 -22.93
C TYR A 92 9.39 -33.38 -22.85
N HIS A 93 10.05 -34.05 -23.79
CA HIS A 93 11.51 -34.09 -23.86
C HIS A 93 12.11 -32.82 -24.52
N VAL A 94 11.28 -32.05 -25.22
CA VAL A 94 11.67 -30.74 -25.75
C VAL A 94 11.62 -29.68 -24.65
N ASN A 95 12.54 -28.72 -24.68
CA ASN A 95 12.58 -27.62 -23.72
C ASN A 95 12.66 -26.28 -24.47
N PRO A 96 11.70 -25.36 -24.28
CA PRO A 96 10.46 -25.49 -23.51
C PRO A 96 9.41 -26.33 -24.25
N PHE A 97 8.37 -26.75 -23.52
CA PHE A 97 7.19 -27.41 -24.08
C PHE A 97 5.91 -26.65 -23.70
N ILE A 98 4.82 -26.90 -24.42
CA ILE A 98 3.53 -26.22 -24.23
C ILE A 98 2.45 -27.24 -23.84
N ILE A 99 1.63 -26.88 -22.85
CA ILE A 99 0.44 -27.62 -22.46
C ILE A 99 -0.78 -26.71 -22.63
N THR A 100 -1.73 -27.11 -23.46
CA THR A 100 -3.01 -26.39 -23.62
C THR A 100 -4.17 -27.10 -22.95
N ARG A 101 -4.13 -28.43 -22.90
CA ARG A 101 -5.20 -29.26 -22.35
C ARG A 101 -4.64 -30.39 -21.48
N SER A 102 -5.41 -30.81 -20.48
CA SER A 102 -5.14 -32.02 -19.70
C SER A 102 -5.44 -33.28 -20.52
N SER A 103 -5.05 -34.44 -20.00
CA SER A 103 -5.42 -35.74 -20.58
C SER A 103 -6.94 -35.96 -20.67
N LEU A 104 -7.72 -35.26 -19.85
CA LEU A 104 -9.19 -35.27 -19.87
C LEU A 104 -9.78 -34.20 -20.82
N GLY A 105 -8.94 -33.45 -21.52
CA GLY A 105 -9.35 -32.41 -22.46
C GLY A 105 -9.71 -31.06 -21.81
N GLU A 106 -9.52 -30.91 -20.50
CA GLU A 106 -9.76 -29.64 -19.79
C GLU A 106 -8.69 -28.62 -20.12
N MET A 107 -9.05 -27.33 -20.22
CA MET A 107 -8.07 -26.29 -20.50
C MET A 107 -7.11 -26.08 -19.32
N VAL A 108 -5.81 -26.00 -19.61
CA VAL A 108 -4.75 -25.71 -18.64
C VAL A 108 -4.35 -24.24 -18.78
N GLY A 109 -4.23 -23.50 -17.67
CA GLY A 109 -4.10 -22.04 -17.73
C GLY A 109 -5.33 -21.38 -18.37
N VAL A 110 -5.26 -20.09 -18.71
CA VAL A 110 -6.28 -19.35 -19.47
C VAL A 110 -6.22 -19.73 -20.95
N SER A 111 -5.04 -19.63 -21.56
CA SER A 111 -4.79 -19.92 -22.98
C SER A 111 -3.72 -21.00 -23.21
N GLY A 112 -3.30 -21.68 -22.14
CA GLY A 112 -2.23 -22.66 -22.14
C GLY A 112 -1.03 -22.20 -21.32
N VAL A 113 -0.11 -23.14 -21.10
CA VAL A 113 1.06 -22.96 -20.25
C VAL A 113 2.31 -23.31 -21.02
N ILE A 114 3.29 -22.42 -21.00
CA ILE A 114 4.68 -22.71 -21.40
C ILE A 114 5.38 -23.28 -20.18
N VAL A 115 6.09 -24.39 -20.36
CA VAL A 115 6.91 -24.99 -19.31
C VAL A 115 8.36 -24.97 -19.76
N TYR A 116 9.21 -24.35 -18.96
CA TYR A 116 10.65 -24.32 -19.15
C TYR A 116 11.33 -25.14 -18.06
N ARG A 117 12.23 -26.04 -18.46
CA ARG A 117 13.09 -26.80 -17.56
C ARG A 117 14.36 -26.00 -17.29
N GLY A 118 14.49 -25.48 -16.07
CA GLY A 118 15.64 -24.75 -15.59
C GLY A 118 16.89 -25.63 -15.48
N GLY A 119 18.06 -25.01 -15.62
CA GLY A 119 19.35 -25.69 -15.40
C GLY A 119 19.59 -26.08 -13.93
N ASP A 120 18.82 -25.49 -13.03
CA ASP A 120 18.74 -25.82 -11.59
C ASP A 120 17.90 -27.08 -11.29
N GLY A 121 17.32 -27.70 -12.33
CA GLY A 121 16.45 -28.86 -12.20
C GLY A 121 15.00 -28.52 -11.85
N ASN A 122 14.66 -27.24 -11.68
CA ASN A 122 13.30 -26.79 -11.46
C ASN A 122 12.53 -26.63 -12.77
N TYR A 123 11.21 -26.57 -12.69
CA TYR A 123 10.34 -26.26 -13.82
C TYR A 123 9.64 -24.93 -13.58
N TYR A 124 9.71 -24.05 -14.56
CA TYR A 124 9.01 -22.76 -14.55
C TYR A 124 7.82 -22.86 -15.50
N ALA A 125 6.64 -22.52 -15.01
CA ALA A 125 5.39 -22.61 -15.77
C ALA A 125 4.77 -21.23 -15.92
N PHE A 126 4.50 -20.80 -17.15
CA PHE A 126 4.02 -19.46 -17.47
C PHE A 126 2.78 -19.50 -18.35
N GLU A 127 1.82 -18.62 -18.07
CA GLU A 127 0.63 -18.42 -18.89
C GLU A 127 0.98 -17.87 -20.29
N ARG A 128 0.26 -18.34 -21.30
CA ARG A 128 0.40 -17.89 -22.69
C ARG A 128 -0.44 -16.67 -23.03
N TYR A 129 -1.50 -16.39 -22.28
CA TYR A 129 -2.31 -15.19 -22.46
C TYR A 129 -1.48 -13.92 -22.19
N CYS A 130 -1.35 -13.08 -23.22
CA CYS A 130 -0.54 -11.86 -23.16
C CYS A 130 -1.05 -10.90 -22.06
N PRO A 131 -0.20 -10.52 -21.09
CA PRO A 131 -0.61 -9.60 -20.03
C PRO A 131 -0.82 -8.16 -20.51
N HIS A 132 -0.27 -7.80 -21.68
CA HIS A 132 -0.45 -6.47 -22.26
C HIS A 132 -1.78 -6.35 -23.03
N ASP A 133 -1.96 -7.17 -24.08
CA ASP A 133 -3.11 -7.08 -24.99
C ASP A 133 -4.40 -7.64 -24.41
N GLN A 134 -4.29 -8.66 -23.55
CA GLN A 134 -5.44 -9.29 -22.88
C GLN A 134 -6.50 -9.84 -23.86
N GLU A 135 -6.07 -10.45 -24.96
CA GLU A 135 -6.94 -11.10 -25.94
C GLU A 135 -6.57 -12.59 -26.10
N PHE A 136 -7.57 -13.45 -26.31
CA PHE A 136 -7.34 -14.90 -26.40
C PHE A 136 -6.53 -15.30 -27.65
N SER A 137 -6.58 -14.50 -28.71
CA SER A 137 -5.76 -14.70 -29.92
C SER A 137 -4.31 -14.27 -29.73
N CYS A 138 -4.01 -13.44 -28.72
CA CYS A 138 -2.68 -12.93 -28.45
C CYS A 138 -1.91 -13.85 -27.50
N LEU A 139 -1.27 -14.84 -28.12
CA LEU A 139 -0.53 -15.88 -27.43
C LEU A 139 0.96 -15.55 -27.36
N VAL A 140 1.51 -15.67 -26.17
CA VAL A 140 2.95 -15.78 -25.94
C VAL A 140 3.37 -17.19 -26.32
N SER A 141 4.43 -17.29 -27.13
CA SER A 141 5.00 -18.55 -27.59
C SER A 141 6.53 -18.50 -27.49
N PRO A 142 7.19 -19.64 -27.19
CA PRO A 142 8.65 -19.70 -27.18
C PRO A 142 9.25 -19.32 -28.53
N ASP A 143 10.33 -18.55 -28.48
CA ASP A 143 11.15 -18.23 -29.65
C ASP A 143 12.06 -19.41 -30.03
N PRO A 144 12.66 -19.40 -31.23
CA PRO A 144 13.63 -20.43 -31.64
C PRO A 144 14.83 -20.56 -30.70
N GLU A 145 15.18 -19.49 -29.98
CA GLU A 145 16.28 -19.45 -29.00
C GLU A 145 15.94 -20.18 -27.68
N ALA A 146 14.70 -20.67 -27.51
CA ALA A 146 14.16 -21.49 -26.41
C ALA A 146 14.17 -20.88 -24.99
N THR A 147 14.97 -19.84 -24.75
CA THR A 147 15.09 -19.16 -23.46
C THR A 147 14.21 -17.92 -23.35
N VAL A 148 13.66 -17.48 -24.48
CA VAL A 148 12.78 -16.32 -24.63
C VAL A 148 11.44 -16.76 -25.20
N ALA A 149 10.37 -16.08 -24.81
CA ALA A 149 9.07 -16.20 -25.44
C ALA A 149 8.57 -14.81 -25.86
N SER A 150 7.86 -14.74 -26.98
CA SER A 150 7.34 -13.49 -27.53
C SER A 150 5.83 -13.55 -27.77
N CYS A 151 5.17 -12.40 -27.62
CA CYS A 151 3.78 -12.24 -28.05
C CYS A 151 3.72 -11.77 -29.50
N SER A 152 3.00 -12.50 -30.35
CA SER A 152 2.84 -12.14 -31.77
C SER A 152 2.00 -10.89 -32.03
N CYS A 153 1.18 -10.45 -31.06
CA CYS A 153 0.32 -9.27 -31.20
C CYS A 153 1.08 -7.97 -30.91
N CYS A 154 1.63 -7.81 -29.70
CA CYS A 154 2.30 -6.58 -29.29
C CYS A 154 3.83 -6.61 -29.43
N GLY A 155 4.43 -7.78 -29.69
CA GLY A 155 5.89 -7.92 -29.79
C GLY A 155 6.65 -7.97 -28.47
N SER A 156 5.96 -7.95 -27.31
CA SER A 156 6.63 -8.06 -26.00
C SER A 156 7.40 -9.38 -25.89
N ARG A 157 8.61 -9.32 -25.31
CA ARG A 157 9.51 -10.47 -25.13
C ARG A 157 9.78 -10.72 -23.66
N PHE A 158 9.84 -12.00 -23.30
CA PHE A 158 9.92 -12.45 -21.92
C PHE A 158 11.00 -13.52 -21.75
N LEU A 159 11.80 -13.41 -20.70
CA LEU A 159 12.82 -14.39 -20.35
C LEU A 159 12.17 -15.56 -19.60
N ILE A 160 11.84 -16.64 -20.32
CA ILE A 160 11.24 -17.84 -19.73
C ILE A 160 12.28 -18.77 -19.07
N ALA A 161 13.56 -18.52 -19.32
CA ALA A 161 14.66 -19.16 -18.62
C ALA A 161 14.93 -18.58 -17.22
N SER A 162 14.21 -17.52 -16.80
CA SER A 162 14.22 -17.03 -15.43
C SER A 162 13.04 -17.58 -14.63
N PRO A 163 13.15 -17.70 -13.30
CA PRO A 163 12.05 -18.20 -12.45
C PRO A 163 10.80 -17.32 -12.46
N ASP A 164 10.91 -16.06 -12.87
CA ASP A 164 9.85 -15.04 -12.75
C ASP A 164 9.24 -14.64 -14.10
N GLY A 165 9.82 -15.06 -15.23
CA GLY A 165 9.27 -14.74 -16.56
C GLY A 165 9.45 -13.27 -16.91
N ASP A 166 10.67 -12.76 -16.71
CA ASP A 166 11.00 -11.33 -16.74
C ASP A 166 10.71 -10.67 -18.09
N VAL A 167 10.31 -9.39 -18.10
CA VAL A 167 10.14 -8.63 -19.33
C VAL A 167 11.52 -8.24 -19.86
N LEU A 168 11.84 -8.71 -21.06
CA LEU A 168 13.05 -8.29 -21.79
C LEU A 168 12.77 -7.07 -22.64
N GLU A 169 11.66 -7.10 -23.38
CA GLU A 169 11.24 -6.02 -24.28
C GLU A 169 9.74 -5.78 -24.17
N GLY A 170 9.35 -4.50 -24.13
CA GLY A 170 7.96 -4.07 -24.01
C GLY A 170 7.15 -4.26 -25.30
N PRO A 171 5.89 -3.79 -25.34
CA PRO A 171 5.28 -2.79 -24.45
C PRO A 171 4.71 -3.30 -23.12
N SER A 172 4.76 -4.61 -22.84
CA SER A 172 4.26 -5.13 -21.56
C SER A 172 5.00 -4.52 -20.37
N LYS A 173 4.23 -4.12 -19.35
CA LYS A 173 4.75 -3.68 -18.03
C LYS A 173 4.68 -4.79 -16.98
N TYR A 174 4.07 -5.92 -17.33
CA TYR A 174 3.86 -7.06 -16.46
C TYR A 174 4.68 -8.23 -16.96
N PHE A 175 5.31 -8.93 -16.03
CA PHE A 175 5.94 -10.22 -16.27
C PHE A 175 4.91 -11.26 -16.74
N LEU A 176 5.37 -12.42 -17.19
CA LEU A 176 4.45 -13.53 -17.44
C LEU A 176 3.83 -14.00 -16.13
N LYS A 177 2.54 -14.36 -16.18
CA LYS A 177 1.90 -14.95 -15.01
C LYS A 177 2.49 -16.34 -14.78
N ARG A 178 3.14 -16.52 -13.64
CA ARG A 178 3.69 -17.80 -13.21
C ARG A 178 2.61 -18.69 -12.57
N TYR A 179 2.73 -19.99 -12.81
CA TYR A 179 2.00 -21.05 -12.14
C TYR A 179 2.91 -21.89 -11.24
N ASN A 180 2.31 -22.50 -10.22
CA ASN A 180 3.07 -23.32 -9.29
C ASN A 180 3.41 -24.66 -9.93
N THR A 181 4.60 -25.16 -9.62
CA THR A 181 5.11 -26.45 -10.10
C THR A 181 5.51 -27.32 -8.92
N SER A 182 5.31 -28.63 -9.05
CA SER A 182 5.77 -29.63 -8.09
C SER A 182 6.19 -30.88 -8.83
N VAL A 183 7.41 -31.35 -8.58
CA VAL A 183 7.95 -32.57 -9.19
C VAL A 183 7.82 -33.70 -8.18
N SER A 184 7.38 -34.88 -8.63
CA SER A 184 7.32 -36.07 -7.80
C SER A 184 8.72 -36.47 -7.30
N SER A 185 8.79 -37.19 -6.18
CA SER A 185 10.06 -37.60 -5.57
C SER A 185 10.96 -38.44 -6.50
N ASN A 186 10.37 -39.19 -7.43
CA ASN A 186 11.09 -39.97 -8.44
C ASN A 186 11.45 -39.17 -9.71
N GLY A 187 11.05 -37.90 -9.81
CA GLY A 187 11.34 -37.04 -10.98
C GLY A 187 10.49 -37.32 -12.22
N THR A 188 9.56 -38.26 -12.16
CA THR A 188 8.78 -38.73 -13.32
C THR A 188 7.59 -37.81 -13.62
N TYR A 189 6.93 -37.28 -12.60
CA TYR A 189 5.70 -36.52 -12.77
C TYR A 189 5.90 -35.06 -12.40
N LEU A 190 5.46 -34.16 -13.29
CA LEU A 190 5.36 -32.73 -13.01
C LEU A 190 3.89 -32.36 -12.82
N THR A 191 3.58 -31.72 -11.69
CA THR A 191 2.27 -31.15 -11.40
C THR A 191 2.33 -29.63 -11.54
N ILE A 192 1.38 -29.05 -12.27
CA ILE A 192 1.25 -27.61 -12.50
C ILE A 192 -0.13 -27.16 -12.05
N TYR A 193 -0.21 -26.12 -11.23
CA TYR A 193 -1.46 -25.70 -10.62
C TYR A 193 -1.51 -24.20 -10.29
N ASN A 194 -2.75 -23.71 -10.13
CA ASN A 194 -3.08 -22.35 -9.72
C ASN A 194 -4.29 -22.33 -8.78
#